data_AF-A0A848ZQV7-F1
#
_entry.id   AF-A0A848ZQV7-F1
#
_cell.length_a   1.000
_cell.length_b   1.000
_cell.length_c   1.000
_cell.angle_alpha   90.00
_cell.angle_beta   90.00
_cell.angle_gamma   90.00
#
_symmetry.space_group_name_H-M   'P 1'
#
loop_
_entity.id
_entity.type
_entity.pdbx_description
1 polymer ?
#
loop_
_entity_poly.entity_id
_entity_poly.type
_entity_poly.pdbx_seq_one_letter_code
_entity_poly.pdbx_strand_id
1 'polypeptide(L)'
;YKGWAHGLRKAGYATDRKYPQKLLALIDRYQLDKYDRVVLGTGKMVKKEPKEYDYKIHVVQKGDTLYSISKRYFVSIPELMKLNKMSNSNLAIGQKLTVKSEKIK
;
A
#
# COMPACT_ATOMS: atom_id res chain seq x y z
N TYR A 1 -3.20 -7.94 12.28
CA TYR A 1 -3.01 -8.53 10.92
C TYR A 1 -1.55 -8.68 10.49
N LYS A 2 -0.66 -7.68 10.68
CA LYS A 2 0.79 -7.77 10.34
C LYS A 2 1.48 -9.04 10.86
N GLY A 3 1.34 -9.36 12.15
CA GLY A 3 1.91 -10.57 12.75
C GLY A 3 1.38 -11.88 12.14
N TRP A 4 0.11 -11.90 11.71
CA TRP A 4 -0.52 -13.05 11.06
C TRP A 4 0.01 -13.29 9.66
N ALA A 5 0.23 -12.21 8.89
CA ALA A 5 0.84 -12.27 7.55
C ALA A 5 2.26 -12.85 7.58
N HIS A 6 3.08 -12.43 8.56
CA HIS A 6 4.42 -12.99 8.77
C HIS A 6 4.37 -14.44 9.29
N GLY A 7 3.38 -14.77 10.13
CA GLY A 7 3.12 -16.13 10.61
C GLY A 7 2.79 -17.12 9.49
N LEU A 8 1.90 -16.74 8.56
CA LEU A 8 1.54 -17.55 7.39
C LEU A 8 2.75 -17.88 6.50
N ARG A 9 3.65 -16.91 6.29
CA ARG A 9 4.93 -17.14 5.59
C ARG A 9 5.82 -18.11 6.35
N LYS A 10 5.95 -17.93 7.68
CA LYS A 10 6.80 -18.79 8.52
C LYS A 10 6.27 -20.23 8.59
N ALA A 11 4.96 -20.40 8.51
CA ALA A 11 4.27 -21.69 8.51
C ALA A 11 4.17 -22.35 7.12
N GLY A 12 4.71 -21.75 6.05
CA GLY A 12 4.76 -22.35 4.72
C GLY A 12 3.47 -22.26 3.89
N TYR A 13 2.40 -21.64 4.41
CA TYR A 13 1.13 -21.46 3.69
C TYR A 13 1.22 -20.48 2.50
N ALA A 14 2.25 -19.63 2.48
CA ALA A 14 2.51 -18.70 1.39
C ALA A 14 3.92 -18.89 0.81
N THR A 15 3.97 -19.35 -0.44
CA THR A 15 5.22 -19.64 -1.18
C THR A 15 5.95 -18.37 -1.65
N ASP A 16 5.26 -17.24 -1.78
CA ASP A 16 5.85 -15.98 -2.25
C ASP A 16 6.50 -15.17 -1.11
N ARG A 17 7.79 -14.83 -1.26
CA ARG A 17 8.56 -14.01 -0.31
C ARG A 17 7.97 -12.61 -0.11
N LYS A 18 7.21 -12.09 -1.09
CA LYS A 18 6.51 -10.80 -1.03
C LYS A 18 5.06 -10.92 -0.57
N TYR A 19 4.61 -12.11 -0.19
CA TYR A 19 3.23 -12.35 0.23
C TYR A 19 2.79 -11.49 1.42
N PRO A 20 3.59 -11.31 2.48
CA PRO A 20 3.19 -10.45 3.59
C PRO A 20 2.91 -9.02 3.13
N GLN A 21 3.80 -8.45 2.29
CA GLN A 21 3.61 -7.10 1.74
C GLN A 21 2.36 -7.00 0.87
N LYS A 22 2.06 -8.03 0.06
CA LYS A 22 0.83 -8.08 -0.74
C LYS A 22 -0.42 -8.11 0.14
N LEU A 23 -0.42 -8.91 1.20
CA LEU A 23 -1.55 -8.99 2.14
C LEU A 23 -1.78 -7.65 2.84
N LEU A 24 -0.70 -7.02 3.34
CA LEU A 24 -0.75 -5.70 3.95
C LEU A 24 -1.32 -4.65 2.98
N ALA A 25 -0.82 -4.64 1.75
CA ALA A 25 -1.27 -3.72 0.73
C ALA A 25 -2.75 -3.92 0.36
N LEU A 26 -3.24 -5.16 0.35
CA LEU A 26 -4.67 -5.45 0.12
C LEU A 26 -5.53 -4.92 1.27
N ILE A 27 -5.13 -5.18 2.52
CA ILE A 27 -5.84 -4.70 3.70
C ILE A 27 -5.94 -3.17 3.69
N ASP A 28 -4.82 -2.48 3.41
CA ASP A 28 -4.81 -1.01 3.33
C ASP A 28 -5.60 -0.48 2.14
N ARG A 29 -5.41 -1.06 0.95
CA ARG A 29 -6.07 -0.63 -0.29
C ARG A 29 -7.58 -0.67 -0.18
N TYR A 30 -8.11 -1.71 0.45
CA TYR A 30 -9.55 -1.89 0.63
C TYR A 30 -10.06 -1.37 1.98
N GLN A 31 -9.18 -0.76 2.77
CA GLN A 31 -9.48 -0.28 4.12
C GLN A 31 -10.19 -1.36 4.96
N LEU A 32 -9.74 -2.62 4.84
CA LEU A 32 -10.40 -3.75 5.51
C LEU A 32 -10.29 -3.65 7.04
N ASP A 33 -9.37 -2.83 7.54
CA ASP A 33 -9.25 -2.45 8.95
C ASP A 33 -10.54 -1.82 9.51
N LYS A 34 -11.40 -1.24 8.65
CA LYS A 34 -12.68 -0.68 9.10
C LYS A 34 -13.64 -1.75 9.65
N TYR A 35 -13.47 -3.01 9.25
CA TYR A 35 -14.33 -4.11 9.69
C TYR A 35 -13.89 -4.71 11.03
N ASP A 36 -12.64 -4.51 11.46
CA ASP A 36 -12.16 -4.97 12.76
C ASP A 36 -13.02 -4.41 13.91
N ARG A 37 -13.50 -3.16 13.79
CA ARG A 37 -14.36 -2.52 14.80
C ARG A 37 -15.74 -3.18 14.94
N VAL A 38 -16.29 -3.66 13.83
CA VAL A 38 -17.63 -4.28 13.79
C VAL A 38 -17.57 -5.67 14.41
N VAL A 39 -16.51 -6.43 14.12
CA VAL A 39 -16.36 -7.82 14.57
C VAL A 39 -15.96 -7.90 16.05
N LEU A 40 -15.15 -6.96 16.54
CA LEU A 40 -14.57 -7.09 17.89
C LEU A 40 -15.56 -6.83 19.02
N GLY A 41 -16.72 -6.19 18.80
CA GLY A 41 -17.78 -5.93 19.82
C GLY A 41 -17.36 -5.12 21.06
N THR A 42 -16.07 -4.92 21.25
CA THR A 42 -15.44 -4.17 22.32
C THR A 42 -15.16 -2.77 21.81
N GLY A 43 -15.61 -1.73 22.52
CA GLY A 43 -15.33 -0.32 22.22
C GLY A 43 -13.84 0.09 22.28
N LYS A 44 -12.91 -0.86 22.14
CA LYS A 44 -11.48 -0.60 22.03
C LYS A 44 -11.20 0.04 20.67
N MET A 45 -11.10 1.37 20.67
CA MET A 45 -10.50 2.11 19.56
C MET A 45 -9.07 1.61 19.38
N VAL A 46 -8.82 0.82 18.34
CA VAL A 46 -7.46 0.50 17.91
C VAL A 46 -6.80 1.83 17.53
N LYS A 47 -5.96 2.37 18.42
CA LYS A 47 -5.15 3.55 18.14
C LYS A 47 -4.28 3.21 16.94
N LYS A 48 -4.58 3.81 15.79
CA LYS A 48 -3.82 3.61 14.56
C LYS A 48 -2.44 4.22 14.80
N GLU A 49 -1.44 3.40 15.06
CA GLU A 49 -0.05 3.88 15.12
C GLU A 49 0.26 4.61 13.81
N PRO A 50 0.88 5.80 13.85
CA PRO A 50 1.26 6.51 12.66
C PRO A 50 2.20 5.62 11.84
N LYS A 51 1.75 5.19 10.67
CA LYS A 51 2.61 4.47 9.72
C LYS A 51 3.65 5.47 9.21
N GLU A 52 4.93 5.19 9.46
CA GLU A 52 6.03 5.94 8.85
C GLU A 52 6.14 5.56 7.38
N TYR A 53 6.14 6.58 6.52
CA TYR A 53 6.31 6.44 5.09
C TYR A 53 7.60 7.12 4.66
N ASP A 54 8.36 6.46 3.79
CA ASP A 54 9.42 7.12 3.03
C ASP A 54 8.84 7.62 1.71
N TYR A 55 9.25 8.82 1.30
CA TYR A 55 8.90 9.40 0.01
C TYR A 55 10.04 9.18 -0.98
N LYS A 56 9.70 8.69 -2.17
CA LYS A 56 10.66 8.47 -3.26
C LYS A 56 10.16 9.15 -4.52
N ILE A 57 11.07 9.55 -5.40
CA ILE A 57 10.75 10.06 -6.73
C ILE A 57 10.84 8.90 -7.72
N HIS A 58 9.75 8.64 -8.43
CA HIS A 58 9.69 7.73 -9.55
C HIS A 58 9.65 8.54 -10.85
N VAL A 59 10.57 8.27 -11.77
CA VAL A 59 10.56 8.87 -13.11
C VAL A 59 9.83 7.90 -14.03
N VAL A 60 8.71 8.36 -14.62
CA VAL A 60 7.87 7.56 -15.51
C VAL A 60 8.67 7.11 -16.73
N GLN A 61 8.65 5.81 -17.01
CA GLN A 61 9.30 5.21 -18.16
C GLN A 61 8.28 4.74 -19.21
N LYS A 62 8.76 4.43 -20.42
CA LYS A 62 7.92 3.86 -21.47
C LYS A 62 7.28 2.56 -20.96
N GLY A 63 5.95 2.49 -21.02
CA GLY A 63 5.18 1.34 -20.55
C GLY A 63 4.69 1.44 -19.11
N ASP A 64 5.06 2.48 -18.35
CA ASP A 64 4.47 2.74 -17.05
C ASP A 64 3.02 3.23 -17.18
N THR A 65 2.19 2.78 -16.23
CA THR A 65 0.81 3.20 -16.05
C THR A 65 0.61 3.55 -14.58
N LEU A 66 -0.40 4.36 -14.26
CA LEU A 66 -0.75 4.61 -12.85
C LEU A 66 -1.00 3.29 -12.11
N TYR A 67 -1.59 2.30 -12.79
CA TYR A 67 -1.79 0.98 -12.23
C TYR A 67 -0.47 0.26 -11.91
N SER A 68 0.48 0.18 -12.86
CA SER A 68 1.76 -0.50 -12.63
C SER A 68 2.57 0.17 -11.52
N ILE A 69 2.58 1.50 -11.47
CA ILE A 69 3.25 2.29 -10.43
C ILE A 69 2.57 2.08 -9.07
N SER A 70 1.23 2.16 -9.01
CA SER A 70 0.46 1.91 -7.79
C SER A 70 0.74 0.51 -7.20
N LYS A 71 0.85 -0.50 -8.07
CA LYS A 71 1.15 -1.89 -7.69
C LYS A 71 2.60 -2.06 -7.23
N ARG A 72 3.54 -1.34 -7.85
CA ARG A 72 4.97 -1.37 -7.50
C ARG A 72 5.23 -0.79 -6.10
N TYR A 73 4.58 0.33 -5.79
CA TYR A 73 4.80 1.06 -4.53
C TYR A 73 3.72 0.76 -3.46
N PHE A 74 2.76 -0.11 -3.77
CA PHE A 74 1.65 -0.46 -2.88
C PHE A 74 0.81 0.74 -2.44
N VAL A 75 0.65 1.73 -3.32
CA VAL A 75 -0.19 2.92 -3.11
C VAL A 75 -1.48 2.75 -3.92
N SER A 76 -2.58 3.38 -3.50
CA SER A 76 -3.78 3.43 -4.33
C SER A 76 -3.65 4.47 -5.45
N ILE A 77 -4.30 4.27 -6.59
CA ILE A 77 -4.28 5.26 -7.68
C ILE A 77 -4.79 6.64 -7.21
N PRO A 78 -5.92 6.74 -6.49
CA PRO A 78 -6.42 8.04 -6.01
C PRO A 78 -5.43 8.74 -5.09
N GLU A 79 -4.75 7.99 -4.22
CA GLU A 79 -3.74 8.55 -3.33
C GLU A 79 -2.47 8.98 -4.06
N LEU A 80 -2.01 8.18 -5.03
CA LEU A 80 -0.89 8.52 -5.90
C LEU A 80 -1.17 9.81 -6.67
N MET A 81 -2.37 9.95 -7.23
CA MET A 81 -2.81 11.16 -7.93
C MET A 81 -2.90 12.35 -6.98
N LYS A 82 -3.49 12.17 -5.80
CA LYS A 82 -3.60 13.22 -4.78
C LYS A 82 -2.22 13.72 -4.35
N LEU A 83 -1.26 12.81 -4.13
CA LEU A 83 0.11 13.14 -3.73
C LEU A 83 0.84 13.96 -4.82
N ASN A 84 0.52 13.73 -6.08
CA ASN A 84 1.10 14.42 -7.23
C ASN A 84 0.22 15.54 -7.80
N LYS A 85 -0.86 15.91 -7.09
CA LYS A 85 -1.84 16.93 -7.51
C LYS A 85 -2.38 16.70 -8.93
N MET A 86 -2.52 15.43 -9.33
CA MET A 86 -3.01 15.05 -10.64
C MET A 86 -4.55 15.03 -10.66
N SER A 87 -5.14 15.68 -11.67
CA SER A 87 -6.58 15.68 -11.91
C SER A 87 -7.04 14.58 -12.88
N ASN A 88 -6.12 14.05 -13.69
CA ASN A 88 -6.40 13.01 -14.68
C ASN A 88 -5.35 11.89 -14.63
N SER A 89 -5.61 10.84 -15.41
CA SER A 89 -4.79 9.63 -15.42
C SER A 89 -3.64 9.66 -16.44
N ASN A 90 -3.38 10.79 -17.08
CA ASN A 90 -2.38 10.89 -18.14
C ASN A 90 -0.97 10.95 -17.54
N LEU A 91 -0.08 10.12 -18.08
CA LEU A 91 1.32 10.06 -17.70
C LEU A 91 2.20 10.42 -18.89
N ALA A 92 3.15 11.31 -18.68
CA ALA A 92 4.19 11.63 -19.65
C ALA A 92 5.48 10.88 -19.30
N ILE A 93 6.17 10.33 -20.32
CA ILE A 93 7.49 9.73 -20.13
C ILE A 93 8.44 10.82 -19.61
N GLY A 94 9.23 10.49 -18.59
CA GLY A 94 10.12 11.42 -17.89
C GLY A 94 9.45 12.22 -16.77
N GLN A 95 8.12 12.13 -16.60
CA GLN A 95 7.41 12.78 -15.51
C GLN A 95 7.90 12.25 -14.16
N LYS A 96 8.16 13.17 -13.22
CA LYS A 96 8.54 12.84 -11.85
C LYS A 96 7.29 12.71 -11.00
N LEU A 97 7.10 11.54 -10.40
CA LEU A 97 6.02 11.27 -9.46
C LEU A 97 6.60 11.00 -8.07
N THR A 98 6.10 11.73 -7.09
CA THR A 98 6.30 11.42 -5.68
C THR A 98 5.47 10.20 -5.33
N VAL A 99 6.11 9.16 -4.81
CA VAL A 99 5.47 7.94 -4.34
C VAL A 99 5.80 7.74 -2.87
N LYS A 100 4.84 7.27 -2.09
CA LYS A 100 5.09 6.82 -0.71
C LYS A 100 5.39 5.33 -0.72
N SER A 101 6.38 4.91 0.06
CA SER A 101 6.65 3.50 0.35
C SER A 101 6.63 3.28 1.86
N GLU A 102 5.93 2.26 2.33
CA GLU A 102 5.91 1.92 3.75
C GLU A 102 7.33 1.52 4.20
N LYS A 103 7.82 2.17 5.26
CA LYS A 103 9.12 1.84 5.84
C LYS A 103 9.00 0.51 6.56
N ILE A 104 9.63 -0.52 6.01
CA ILE A 104 9.69 -1.84 6.66
C ILE A 104 10.75 -1.72 7.75
N LYS A 105 10.33 -1.67 9.03
CA LYS A 105 11.20 -1.85 10.19
C LYS A 105 11.61 -3.31 10.33
#